data_AF-A0A094FU52-F1
#
_entry.id   AF-A0A094FU52-F1
#
_cell.length_a   1.000
_cell.length_b   1.000
_cell.length_c   1.000
_cell.angle_alpha   90.00
_cell.angle_beta   90.00
_cell.angle_gamma   90.00
#
_symmetry.space_group_name_H-M   'P 1'
#
loop_
_entity.id
_entity.type
_entity.pdbx_description
1 polymer ?
#
loop_
_entity_poly.entity_id
_entity_poly.type
_entity_poly.pdbx_seq_one_letter_code
_entity_poly.pdbx_strand_id
1 'polypeptide(L)'
;MATPPRSSVGERQERPISTGRVQLPRRSTRGPVDLSQAPVSGPLGSSSPTLSNSQTLSPTHSQRSPNPSSRPTSSPAFPAKDFSRLLRPELYHPLPTTDIPAPLRPSSPPPQDLPTLLSTSRFRAAAVLAAHLLTTATAPTDHPTIFALLYVRLASLTLCNATALAAQEVKALEDLNSALYLDPLTSAHLVPWELRVLVVRLQGIGFNDPRRGVVGYFELARDARRALAVLRKAVAEDPESGDATLVERQMWEERLVDLGVRVAGALVEMEDLEGAAMHLKT
;
A
#
# COMPACT_ATOMS: atom_id res chain seq x y z
N MET A 1 -42.76 -55.78 4.42
CA MET A 1 -43.41 -55.64 3.10
C MET A 1 -44.65 -54.77 3.27
N ALA A 2 -44.57 -53.51 2.84
CA ALA A 2 -45.71 -52.67 2.44
C ALA A 2 -45.14 -51.35 1.91
N THR A 3 -45.23 -51.17 0.59
CA THR A 3 -44.95 -49.93 -0.17
C THR A 3 -46.19 -49.01 -0.20
N PRO A 4 -46.04 -47.74 -0.61
CA PRO A 4 -46.79 -46.58 -0.09
C PRO A 4 -47.92 -46.12 -1.03
N PRO A 5 -48.69 -45.06 -0.66
CA PRO A 5 -49.45 -44.29 -1.63
C PRO A 5 -48.80 -42.93 -1.98
N ARG A 6 -49.17 -42.51 -3.18
CA ARG A 6 -48.63 -41.46 -4.06
C ARG A 6 -49.02 -40.02 -3.71
N SER A 7 -48.09 -39.13 -4.08
CA SER A 7 -48.23 -37.77 -4.64
C SER A 7 -49.62 -37.20 -4.93
N SER A 8 -49.86 -35.97 -4.46
CA SER A 8 -50.76 -35.01 -5.10
C SER A 8 -50.00 -33.74 -5.51
N VAL A 9 -50.24 -33.34 -6.75
CA VAL A 9 -49.76 -32.13 -7.42
C VAL A 9 -50.86 -31.07 -7.34
N GLY A 10 -50.47 -29.82 -7.09
CA GLY A 10 -51.29 -28.61 -7.16
C GLY A 10 -50.55 -27.50 -6.41
N GLU A 11 -50.45 -26.25 -6.85
CA GLU A 11 -50.97 -25.55 -8.01
C GLU A 11 -50.18 -24.23 -8.10
N ARG A 12 -50.09 -23.68 -9.30
CA ARG A 12 -49.48 -22.38 -9.63
C ARG A 12 -50.10 -21.24 -8.80
N GLN A 13 -49.28 -20.33 -8.29
CA GLN A 13 -49.72 -18.96 -8.02
C GLN A 13 -48.72 -17.94 -8.56
N GLU A 14 -49.17 -17.19 -9.56
CA GLU A 14 -48.47 -16.09 -10.21
C GLU A 14 -48.61 -14.79 -9.38
N ARG A 15 -47.48 -14.08 -9.23
CA ARG A 15 -47.17 -12.62 -9.15
C ARG A 15 -48.26 -11.62 -8.64
N PRO A 16 -47.85 -10.55 -7.94
CA PRO A 16 -47.39 -9.36 -8.68
C PRO A 16 -46.10 -8.71 -8.15
N ILE A 17 -45.36 -8.18 -9.11
CA ILE A 17 -44.18 -7.32 -9.01
C ILE A 17 -44.65 -5.94 -8.56
N SER A 18 -44.19 -5.47 -7.39
CA SER A 18 -44.36 -4.07 -6.99
C SER A 18 -43.17 -3.25 -7.48
N THR A 19 -43.48 -2.34 -8.38
CA THR A 19 -42.61 -1.33 -8.97
C THR A 19 -42.55 -0.11 -8.06
N GLY A 20 -41.34 0.37 -7.76
CA GLY A 20 -41.15 1.53 -6.89
C GLY A 20 -39.78 2.16 -7.04
N ARG A 21 -39.32 2.41 -8.27
CA ARG A 21 -38.08 3.14 -8.56
C ARG A 21 -38.40 4.62 -8.72
N VAL A 22 -38.18 5.41 -7.68
CA VAL A 22 -38.22 6.87 -7.75
C VAL A 22 -36.99 7.36 -8.51
N GLN A 23 -37.17 7.76 -9.77
CA GLN A 23 -36.16 8.40 -10.60
C GLN A 23 -36.19 9.91 -10.35
N LEU A 24 -35.07 10.47 -9.86
CA LEU A 24 -34.86 11.91 -9.83
C LEU A 24 -34.55 12.43 -11.27
N PRO A 25 -35.14 13.56 -11.69
CA PRO A 25 -34.94 14.10 -13.03
C PRO A 25 -33.51 14.63 -13.23
N ARG A 26 -32.84 14.12 -14.28
CA ARG A 26 -31.52 14.57 -14.75
C ARG A 26 -31.66 15.90 -15.47
N ARG A 27 -30.93 16.93 -15.02
CA ARG A 27 -30.86 18.24 -15.68
C ARG A 27 -29.93 18.13 -16.90
N SER A 28 -30.52 18.25 -18.08
CA SER A 28 -29.82 18.40 -19.37
C SER A 28 -29.53 19.88 -19.60
N THR A 29 -28.26 20.22 -19.88
CA THR A 29 -27.92 21.47 -20.60
C THR A 29 -26.84 21.16 -21.61
N ARG A 30 -27.26 20.94 -22.85
CA ARG A 30 -26.42 21.10 -24.05
C ARG A 30 -25.88 22.53 -24.09
N GLY A 31 -24.59 22.67 -24.39
CA GLY A 31 -23.94 23.95 -24.67
C GLY A 31 -24.27 24.48 -26.07
N PRO A 32 -23.88 25.72 -26.39
CA PRO A 32 -23.79 26.21 -27.75
C PRO A 32 -22.32 26.29 -28.21
N VAL A 33 -22.04 25.74 -29.38
CA VAL A 33 -20.76 25.86 -30.11
C VAL A 33 -20.93 26.90 -31.23
N ASP A 34 -19.87 27.70 -31.38
CA ASP A 34 -19.44 28.55 -32.51
C ASP A 34 -20.26 29.77 -32.98
N LEU A 35 -19.61 30.94 -32.88
CA LEU A 35 -19.70 32.02 -33.85
C LEU A 35 -18.31 32.67 -34.07
N SER A 36 -17.66 32.24 -35.16
CA SER A 36 -16.96 33.06 -36.18
C SER A 36 -15.75 33.96 -35.84
N GLN A 37 -14.57 33.54 -36.34
CA GLN A 37 -13.57 34.23 -37.19
C GLN A 37 -13.19 35.74 -36.96
N ALA A 38 -11.96 35.97 -36.46
CA ALA A 38 -10.80 36.83 -36.88
C ALA A 38 -11.01 38.28 -37.44
N PRO A 39 -10.00 39.19 -37.60
CA PRO A 39 -8.51 39.11 -37.42
C PRO A 39 -7.73 40.32 -36.78
N VAL A 40 -6.49 40.05 -36.33
CA VAL A 40 -5.17 40.76 -36.49
C VAL A 40 -4.91 42.24 -36.03
N SER A 41 -3.70 42.45 -35.43
CA SER A 41 -2.91 43.69 -35.11
C SER A 41 -3.10 44.25 -33.69
N GLY A 42 -2.14 44.70 -32.87
CA GLY A 42 -0.69 44.98 -32.89
C GLY A 42 -0.29 45.60 -31.51
N PRO A 43 1.00 45.89 -31.20
CA PRO A 43 1.50 45.89 -29.81
C PRO A 43 2.04 47.24 -29.25
N LEU A 44 2.40 47.20 -27.95
CA LEU A 44 3.35 48.04 -27.17
C LEU A 44 2.93 49.43 -26.63
N GLY A 45 3.21 49.66 -25.33
CA GLY A 45 3.45 50.99 -24.78
C GLY A 45 3.40 51.14 -23.25
N SER A 46 4.59 51.41 -22.66
CA SER A 46 4.86 52.29 -21.49
C SER A 46 4.28 51.89 -20.11
N SER A 47 4.91 52.07 -18.93
CA SER A 47 5.86 53.08 -18.46
C SER A 47 6.41 52.68 -17.07
N SER A 48 7.69 52.98 -16.80
CA SER A 48 8.35 53.01 -15.47
C SER A 48 7.82 54.17 -14.60
N PRO A 49 8.23 54.32 -13.31
CA PRO A 49 9.45 55.09 -13.05
C PRO A 49 10.29 54.67 -11.83
N THR A 50 11.56 55.10 -11.90
CA THR A 50 12.62 55.14 -10.89
C THR A 50 12.72 56.54 -10.27
N LEU A 51 13.11 56.62 -8.99
CA LEU A 51 13.64 57.81 -8.27
C LEU A 51 14.46 57.29 -7.07
N SER A 52 15.53 57.87 -6.54
CA SER A 52 16.62 58.74 -7.00
C SER A 52 17.63 58.80 -5.83
N ASN A 53 18.90 58.97 -6.15
CA ASN A 53 20.06 59.01 -5.25
C ASN A 53 20.11 60.21 -4.30
N SER A 54 20.88 60.08 -3.22
CA SER A 54 21.81 61.14 -2.77
C SER A 54 23.08 60.56 -2.14
N GLN A 55 24.21 61.11 -2.58
CA GLN A 55 25.59 60.78 -2.23
C GLN A 55 26.13 61.83 -1.24
N THR A 56 27.02 61.43 -0.32
CA THR A 56 28.11 62.29 0.20
C THR A 56 29.33 61.44 0.60
N LEU A 57 30.52 62.02 0.40
CA LEU A 57 31.85 61.40 0.25
C LEU A 57 32.66 61.20 1.56
N SER A 58 33.63 60.27 1.46
CA SER A 58 34.64 59.65 2.39
C SER A 58 35.68 60.63 3.05
N PRO A 59 36.75 60.22 3.83
CA PRO A 59 37.35 58.88 4.06
C PRO A 59 37.99 58.56 5.46
N THR A 60 38.62 57.36 5.52
CA THR A 60 39.70 56.84 6.42
C THR A 60 39.38 56.40 7.86
N HIS A 61 39.45 55.09 8.16
CA HIS A 61 40.64 54.40 8.74
C HIS A 61 40.29 52.92 9.01
N SER A 62 41.28 52.05 8.80
CA SER A 62 41.32 50.59 8.98
C SER A 62 40.59 50.03 10.21
N GLN A 63 39.90 48.91 10.05
CA GLN A 63 40.25 47.67 10.76
C GLN A 63 39.58 46.43 10.14
N ARG A 64 40.44 45.42 9.98
CA ARG A 64 40.22 44.07 9.48
C ARG A 64 39.28 43.30 10.42
N SER A 65 38.22 42.70 9.89
CA SER A 65 37.52 41.59 10.55
C SER A 65 37.03 40.57 9.52
N PRO A 66 37.15 39.26 9.82
CA PRO A 66 37.02 38.21 8.84
C PRO A 66 35.56 37.88 8.54
N ASN A 67 35.33 37.56 7.28
CA ASN A 67 34.09 37.10 6.69
C ASN A 67 33.67 35.72 7.23
N PRO A 68 32.46 35.52 7.79
CA PRO A 68 31.86 34.20 7.86
C PRO A 68 30.93 34.02 6.65
N SER A 69 31.50 33.74 5.47
CA SER A 69 30.74 33.01 4.44
C SER A 69 30.67 31.55 4.86
N SER A 70 29.76 31.23 5.78
CA SER A 70 29.24 29.88 5.91
C SER A 70 27.78 29.91 5.44
N ARG A 71 27.61 29.85 4.11
CA ARG A 71 26.34 29.42 3.53
C ARG A 71 26.14 27.98 4.02
N PRO A 72 25.11 27.67 4.84
CA PRO A 72 24.82 26.29 5.12
C PRO A 72 24.42 25.66 3.79
N THR A 73 25.19 24.69 3.33
CA THR A 73 24.70 23.67 2.40
C THR A 73 23.68 22.84 3.18
N SER A 74 22.52 23.41 3.47
CA SER A 74 21.36 22.63 3.86
C SER A 74 20.92 21.92 2.58
N SER A 75 21.28 20.65 2.46
CA SER A 75 20.43 19.72 1.73
C SER A 75 18.99 19.97 2.19
N PRO A 76 17.99 19.96 1.29
CA PRO A 76 16.61 20.08 1.73
C PRO A 76 16.34 18.91 2.69
N ALA A 77 16.29 19.20 3.99
CA ALA A 77 15.93 18.24 5.00
C ALA A 77 14.44 17.98 4.82
N PHE A 78 14.10 16.95 4.05
CA PHE A 78 12.72 16.49 3.99
C PHE A 78 12.33 16.03 5.39
N PRO A 79 11.19 16.49 5.92
CA PRO A 79 10.73 16.05 7.23
C PRO A 79 10.54 14.53 7.19
N ALA A 80 11.01 13.85 8.24
CA ALA A 80 10.81 12.42 8.40
C ALA A 80 9.31 12.11 8.34
N LYS A 81 8.93 11.07 7.60
CA LYS A 81 7.53 10.68 7.46
C LYS A 81 6.98 10.16 8.77
N ASP A 82 5.80 10.64 9.11
CA ASP A 82 5.12 10.29 10.35
C ASP A 82 4.08 9.18 10.10
N PHE A 83 4.24 8.06 10.79
CA PHE A 83 3.34 6.90 10.76
C PHE A 83 2.59 6.71 12.09
N SER A 84 2.48 7.75 12.94
CA SER A 84 1.74 7.72 14.22
C SER A 84 0.33 7.15 14.11
N ARG A 85 -0.33 7.32 12.95
CA ARG A 85 -1.66 6.76 12.69
C ARG A 85 -1.68 5.23 12.80
N LEU A 86 -0.61 4.56 12.39
CA LEU A 86 -0.49 3.10 12.47
C LEU A 86 -0.21 2.61 13.89
N LEU A 87 0.31 3.45 14.80
CA LEU A 87 0.69 3.07 16.17
C LEU A 87 -0.47 3.14 17.18
N ARG A 88 -1.68 3.41 16.69
CA ARG A 88 -2.87 3.57 17.51
C ARG A 88 -3.36 2.21 18.04
N PRO A 89 -3.51 2.04 19.37
CA PRO A 89 -4.00 0.78 19.95
C PRO A 89 -5.35 0.33 19.39
N GLU A 90 -6.21 1.27 18.98
CA GLU A 90 -7.55 1.01 18.45
C GLU A 90 -7.53 0.25 17.11
N LEU A 91 -6.38 0.21 16.42
CA LEU A 91 -6.22 -0.54 15.18
C LEU A 91 -6.03 -2.04 15.42
N TYR A 92 -5.60 -2.45 16.61
CA TYR A 92 -5.17 -3.81 16.89
C TYR A 92 -6.19 -4.55 17.77
N HIS A 93 -6.86 -5.54 17.19
CA HIS A 93 -7.93 -6.26 17.87
C HIS A 93 -7.36 -7.35 18.80
N PRO A 94 -7.90 -7.50 20.02
CA PRO A 94 -7.49 -8.58 20.90
C PRO A 94 -7.89 -9.92 20.30
N LEU A 95 -7.00 -10.92 20.39
CA LEU A 95 -7.30 -12.25 19.87
C LEU A 95 -8.27 -13.00 20.81
N PRO A 96 -9.37 -13.58 20.30
CA PRO A 96 -10.35 -14.29 21.12
C PRO A 96 -9.72 -15.53 21.77
N THR A 97 -9.76 -15.63 23.10
CA THR A 97 -9.20 -16.75 23.88
C THR A 97 -10.20 -17.90 24.08
N THR A 98 -11.41 -17.72 23.57
CA THR A 98 -12.57 -18.59 23.80
C THR A 98 -12.42 -19.95 23.12
N ASP A 99 -11.73 -20.00 21.99
CA ASP A 99 -11.58 -21.22 21.18
C ASP A 99 -10.50 -22.18 21.72
N ILE A 100 -9.78 -21.78 22.77
CA ILE A 100 -8.73 -22.60 23.38
C ILE A 100 -9.29 -23.24 24.66
N PRO A 101 -9.50 -24.57 24.67
CA PRO A 101 -9.90 -25.30 25.87
C PRO A 101 -8.96 -24.98 27.04
N ALA A 102 -9.51 -24.83 28.24
CA ALA A 102 -8.75 -24.51 29.45
C ALA A 102 -7.43 -25.30 29.63
N PRO A 103 -7.36 -26.63 29.40
CA PRO A 103 -6.09 -27.37 29.56
C PRO A 103 -5.05 -27.08 28.47
N LEU A 104 -5.46 -26.55 27.32
CA LEU A 104 -4.56 -26.14 26.23
C LEU A 104 -4.19 -24.66 26.31
N ARG A 105 -4.75 -23.92 27.28
CA ARG A 105 -4.41 -22.52 27.49
C ARG A 105 -2.98 -22.45 28.03
N PRO A 106 -2.06 -21.70 27.38
CA PRO A 106 -0.70 -21.59 27.87
C PRO A 106 -0.73 -20.99 29.28
N SER A 107 -0.22 -21.74 30.25
CA SER A 107 0.18 -21.24 31.57
C SER A 107 1.21 -20.15 31.32
N SER A 108 0.80 -18.87 31.44
CA SER A 108 1.61 -17.65 31.32
C SER A 108 2.97 -17.82 30.62
N PRO A 109 3.13 -17.43 29.35
CA PRO A 109 4.44 -17.55 28.71
C PRO A 109 5.46 -16.65 29.43
N PRO A 110 6.73 -17.09 29.59
CA PRO A 110 7.81 -16.20 30.01
C PRO A 110 7.97 -15.05 29.00
N PRO A 111 8.60 -13.91 29.37
CA PRO A 111 8.91 -12.87 28.40
C PRO A 111 9.82 -13.45 27.32
N GLN A 112 9.26 -13.67 26.13
CA GLN A 112 9.98 -14.18 24.96
C GLN A 112 10.04 -13.08 23.91
N ASP A 113 11.19 -12.99 23.26
CA ASP A 113 11.44 -12.12 22.13
C ASP A 113 10.72 -12.63 20.87
N LEU A 114 10.42 -11.70 19.97
CA LEU A 114 9.68 -11.96 18.74
C LEU A 114 10.32 -13.07 17.87
N PRO A 115 11.66 -13.09 17.64
CA PRO A 115 12.30 -14.15 16.86
C PRO A 115 12.10 -15.56 17.44
N THR A 116 12.21 -15.71 18.77
CA THR A 116 11.99 -16.99 19.46
C THR A 116 10.54 -17.46 19.32
N LEU A 117 9.57 -16.53 19.39
CA LEU A 117 8.16 -16.88 19.19
C LEU A 117 7.89 -17.37 17.77
N LEU A 118 8.52 -16.76 16.76
CA LEU A 118 8.40 -17.18 15.37
C LEU A 118 9.07 -18.53 15.11
N SER A 119 10.27 -18.76 15.63
CA SER A 119 11.00 -20.02 15.44
C SER A 119 10.33 -21.21 16.16
N THR A 120 9.60 -20.95 17.24
CA THR A 120 8.84 -21.97 18.00
C THR A 120 7.38 -22.12 17.54
N SER A 121 7.01 -21.52 16.40
CA SER A 121 5.64 -21.57 15.84
C SER A 121 4.56 -21.04 16.78
N ARG A 122 4.90 -20.13 17.71
CA ARG A 122 3.98 -19.50 18.66
C ARG A 122 3.37 -18.23 18.07
N PHE A 123 2.75 -18.34 16.89
CA PHE A 123 2.24 -17.20 16.12
C PHE A 123 1.24 -16.34 16.88
N ARG A 124 0.38 -16.96 17.71
CA ARG A 124 -0.59 -16.22 18.51
C ARG A 124 0.08 -15.26 19.50
N ALA A 125 1.12 -15.72 20.19
CA ALA A 125 1.89 -14.89 21.11
C ALA A 125 2.70 -13.83 20.35
N ALA A 126 3.28 -14.19 19.20
CA ALA A 126 3.98 -13.25 18.32
C ALA A 126 3.05 -12.11 17.86
N ALA A 127 1.80 -12.42 17.49
CA ALA A 127 0.81 -11.42 17.10
C ALA A 127 0.51 -10.44 18.23
N VAL A 128 0.32 -10.92 19.47
CA VAL A 128 0.07 -10.06 20.64
C VAL A 128 1.28 -9.19 20.93
N LEU A 129 2.48 -9.77 20.94
CA LEU A 129 3.72 -9.05 21.21
C LEU A 129 4.00 -7.97 20.14
N ALA A 130 3.81 -8.29 18.86
CA ALA A 130 3.97 -7.32 17.77
C ALA A 130 3.02 -6.11 17.93
N ALA A 131 1.74 -6.34 18.24
CA ALA A 131 0.79 -5.25 18.51
C ALA A 131 1.17 -4.42 19.75
N HIS A 132 1.68 -5.07 20.79
CA HIS A 132 2.19 -4.36 21.97
C HIS A 132 3.38 -3.46 21.60
N LEU A 133 4.38 -3.99 20.90
CA LEU A 133 5.56 -3.21 20.50
C LEU A 133 5.20 -2.04 19.58
N LEU A 134 4.24 -2.23 18.66
CA LEU A 134 3.73 -1.16 17.78
C LEU A 134 3.12 -0.01 18.58
N THR A 135 2.47 -0.30 19.70
CA THR A 135 1.70 0.70 20.46
C THR A 135 2.47 1.34 21.62
N THR A 136 3.56 0.71 22.10
CA THR A 136 4.28 1.16 23.30
C THR A 136 5.75 1.50 23.08
N ALA A 137 6.41 0.88 22.10
CA ALA A 137 7.87 0.89 22.02
C ALA A 137 8.44 1.43 20.71
N THR A 138 7.59 1.77 19.74
CA THR A 138 8.03 2.16 18.39
C THR A 138 7.90 3.67 18.17
N ALA A 139 8.96 4.31 17.69
CA ALA A 139 8.91 5.73 17.33
C ALA A 139 8.12 5.93 16.02
N PRO A 140 7.31 6.99 15.89
CA PRO A 140 6.43 7.19 14.73
C PRO A 140 7.16 7.44 13.41
N THR A 141 8.44 7.79 13.46
CA THR A 141 9.31 8.01 12.30
C THR A 141 10.12 6.77 11.90
N ASP A 142 10.11 5.72 12.72
CA ASP A 142 10.91 4.50 12.50
C ASP A 142 10.17 3.49 11.60
N HIS A 143 9.93 3.91 10.35
CA HIS A 143 9.16 3.12 9.39
C HIS A 143 9.67 1.68 9.14
N PRO A 144 10.99 1.36 9.16
CA PRO A 144 11.44 -0.02 8.98
C PRO A 144 10.93 -0.93 10.10
N THR A 145 11.02 -0.50 11.35
CA THR A 145 10.54 -1.24 12.52
C THR A 145 9.02 -1.36 12.51
N ILE A 146 8.31 -0.27 12.19
CA ILE A 146 6.85 -0.26 12.10
C ILE A 146 6.37 -1.30 11.08
N PHE A 147 6.91 -1.28 9.86
CA PHE A 147 6.47 -2.21 8.82
C PHE A 147 6.90 -3.65 9.08
N ALA A 148 8.05 -3.88 9.71
CA ALA A 148 8.46 -5.22 10.13
C ALA A 148 7.50 -5.80 11.18
N LEU A 149 7.14 -5.02 12.21
CA LEU A 149 6.20 -5.44 13.24
C LEU A 149 4.79 -5.63 12.67
N LEU A 150 4.36 -4.75 11.76
CA LEU A 150 3.04 -4.86 11.11
C LEU A 150 2.97 -6.13 10.23
N TYR A 151 4.03 -6.45 9.51
CA TYR A 151 4.13 -7.70 8.76
C TYR A 151 4.00 -8.90 9.68
N VAL A 152 4.77 -8.94 10.78
CA VAL A 152 4.68 -10.03 11.77
C VAL A 152 3.27 -10.15 12.34
N ARG A 153 2.65 -9.02 12.71
CA ARG A 153 1.28 -8.97 13.23
C ARG A 153 0.30 -9.58 12.24
N LEU A 154 0.25 -9.07 11.01
CA LEU A 154 -0.70 -9.50 9.99
C LEU A 154 -0.47 -10.95 9.57
N ALA A 155 0.79 -11.34 9.33
CA ALA A 155 1.14 -12.72 8.96
C ALA A 155 0.76 -13.70 10.07
N SER A 156 1.09 -13.37 11.33
CA SER A 156 0.74 -14.23 12.47
C SER A 156 -0.77 -14.39 12.64
N LEU A 157 -1.55 -13.33 12.41
CA LEU A 157 -3.02 -13.43 12.40
C LEU A 157 -3.52 -14.37 11.30
N THR A 158 -2.96 -14.30 10.09
CA THR A 158 -3.34 -15.23 9.01
C THR A 158 -2.98 -16.67 9.33
N LEU A 159 -1.82 -16.93 9.93
CA LEU A 159 -1.36 -18.26 10.35
C LEU A 159 -2.20 -18.83 11.50
N CYS A 160 -2.75 -17.98 12.36
CA CYS A 160 -3.69 -18.36 13.43
C CYS A 160 -5.13 -18.50 12.96
N ASN A 161 -5.40 -18.54 11.65
CA ASN A 161 -6.75 -18.56 11.08
C ASN A 161 -7.63 -17.37 11.52
N ALA A 162 -7.00 -16.25 11.90
CA ALA A 162 -7.65 -14.99 12.28
C ALA A 162 -7.62 -13.98 11.11
N THR A 163 -7.76 -14.46 9.87
CA THR A 163 -7.64 -13.66 8.64
C THR A 163 -8.67 -12.54 8.58
N ALA A 164 -9.87 -12.73 9.14
CA ALA A 164 -10.89 -11.67 9.22
C ALA A 164 -10.41 -10.47 10.06
N LEU A 165 -9.71 -10.71 11.17
CA LEU A 165 -9.09 -9.64 11.95
C LEU A 165 -7.96 -9.00 11.17
N ALA A 166 -7.06 -9.78 10.57
CA ALA A 166 -5.98 -9.25 9.73
C ALA A 166 -6.52 -8.33 8.62
N ALA A 167 -7.63 -8.70 8.00
CA ALA A 167 -8.31 -7.93 6.95
C ALA A 167 -9.01 -6.66 7.47
N GLN A 168 -9.31 -6.57 8.77
CA GLN A 168 -9.76 -5.33 9.41
C GLN A 168 -8.58 -4.42 9.71
N GLU A 169 -7.51 -4.96 10.32
CA GLU A 169 -6.31 -4.19 10.70
C GLU A 169 -5.60 -3.61 9.46
N VAL A 170 -5.56 -4.35 8.35
CA VAL A 170 -4.89 -3.91 7.11
C VAL A 170 -5.52 -2.64 6.51
N LYS A 171 -6.79 -2.33 6.84
CA LYS A 171 -7.47 -1.12 6.34
C LYS A 171 -6.78 0.15 6.82
N ALA A 172 -6.06 0.07 7.94
CA ALA A 172 -5.23 1.15 8.42
C ALA A 172 -4.12 1.53 7.43
N LEU A 173 -3.68 0.64 6.53
CA LEU A 173 -2.67 0.99 5.52
C LEU A 173 -3.23 1.77 4.32
N GLU A 174 -4.55 1.89 4.19
CA GLU A 174 -5.20 2.66 3.13
C GLU A 174 -4.65 2.27 1.74
N ASP A 175 -4.16 3.24 0.96
CA ASP A 175 -3.55 3.01 -0.36
C ASP A 175 -2.03 3.01 -0.28
N LEU A 176 -1.42 1.84 -0.48
CA LEU A 176 0.03 1.69 -0.50
C LEU A 176 0.71 2.36 -1.70
N ASN A 177 -0.03 2.69 -2.77
CA ASN A 177 0.53 3.41 -3.92
C ASN A 177 0.63 4.93 -3.68
N SER A 178 0.12 5.41 -2.53
CA SER A 178 0.23 6.82 -2.15
C SER A 178 1.69 7.25 -1.98
N ALA A 179 1.98 8.51 -2.32
CA ALA A 179 3.29 9.13 -2.10
C ALA A 179 3.75 9.07 -0.62
N LEU A 180 2.82 8.85 0.32
CA LEU A 180 3.11 8.59 1.72
C LEU A 180 4.02 7.38 1.93
N TYR A 181 4.02 6.40 1.02
CA TYR A 181 4.85 5.19 1.13
C TYR A 181 6.10 5.21 0.23
N LEU A 182 6.38 6.30 -0.48
CA LEU A 182 7.54 6.43 -1.38
C LEU A 182 8.58 7.40 -0.84
N ASP A 183 9.84 7.01 -0.74
CA ASP A 183 10.93 7.92 -0.37
C ASP A 183 10.94 9.15 -1.30
N PRO A 184 10.86 10.39 -0.76
CA PRO A 184 10.82 11.60 -1.59
C PRO A 184 12.08 11.81 -2.45
N LEU A 185 13.23 11.23 -2.08
CA LEU A 185 14.49 11.40 -2.82
C LEU A 185 14.68 10.31 -3.88
N THR A 186 14.53 9.05 -3.49
CA THR A 186 14.84 7.90 -4.36
C THR A 186 13.61 7.39 -5.11
N SER A 187 12.41 7.82 -4.73
CA SER A 187 11.13 7.22 -5.14
C SER A 187 11.03 5.73 -4.81
N ALA A 188 11.89 5.21 -3.92
CA ALA A 188 11.85 3.81 -3.49
C ALA A 188 10.67 3.57 -2.54
N HIS A 189 10.10 2.37 -2.61
CA HIS A 189 8.99 2.01 -1.74
C HIS A 189 9.47 1.71 -0.32
N LEU A 190 8.92 2.42 0.67
CA LEU A 190 9.31 2.29 2.09
C LEU A 190 8.76 1.01 2.74
N VAL A 191 7.64 0.51 2.22
CA VAL A 191 7.01 -0.74 2.69
C VAL A 191 7.72 -1.95 2.06
N PRO A 192 8.17 -2.94 2.87
CA PRO A 192 8.79 -4.16 2.38
C PRO A 192 7.90 -4.93 1.38
N TRP A 193 8.52 -5.63 0.42
CA TRP A 193 7.81 -6.40 -0.61
C TRP A 193 6.79 -7.37 -0.03
N GLU A 194 7.20 -8.19 0.94
CA GLU A 194 6.33 -9.22 1.54
C GLU A 194 5.08 -8.61 2.19
N LEU A 195 5.22 -7.44 2.82
CA LEU A 195 4.09 -6.73 3.39
C LEU A 195 3.15 -6.21 2.30
N ARG A 196 3.68 -5.66 1.20
CA ARG A 196 2.84 -5.21 0.07
C ARG A 196 2.02 -6.35 -0.52
N VAL A 197 2.65 -7.50 -0.74
CA VAL A 197 1.97 -8.70 -1.25
C VAL A 197 0.89 -9.18 -0.29
N LEU A 198 1.19 -9.26 1.01
CA LEU A 198 0.22 -9.64 2.04
C LEU A 198 -0.95 -8.65 2.11
N VAL A 199 -0.69 -7.36 1.96
CA VAL A 199 -1.71 -6.31 2.02
C VAL A 199 -2.70 -6.43 0.87
N VAL A 200 -2.24 -6.65 -0.36
CA VAL A 200 -3.12 -6.87 -1.52
C VAL A 200 -4.10 -8.02 -1.24
N ARG A 201 -3.59 -9.14 -0.69
CA ARG A 201 -4.41 -10.28 -0.30
C ARG A 201 -5.47 -9.91 0.74
N LEU A 202 -5.03 -9.29 1.84
CA LEU A 202 -5.89 -8.97 2.97
C LEU A 202 -6.92 -7.89 2.63
N GLN A 203 -6.59 -6.94 1.75
CA GLN A 203 -7.54 -5.95 1.27
C GLN A 203 -8.63 -6.58 0.38
N GLY A 204 -8.26 -7.50 -0.52
CA GLY A 204 -9.25 -8.26 -1.30
C GLY A 204 -10.28 -8.96 -0.40
N ILE A 205 -9.80 -9.59 0.68
CA ILE A 205 -10.66 -10.22 1.70
C ILE A 205 -11.47 -9.17 2.48
N GLY A 206 -10.83 -8.12 2.97
CA GLY A 206 -11.44 -7.13 3.88
C GLY A 206 -12.49 -6.22 3.22
N PHE A 207 -12.43 -6.07 1.91
CA PHE A 207 -13.44 -5.39 1.09
C PHE A 207 -14.41 -6.37 0.40
N ASN A 208 -14.20 -7.68 0.56
CA ASN A 208 -14.96 -8.73 -0.11
C ASN A 208 -15.02 -8.51 -1.63
N ASP A 209 -13.90 -8.08 -2.22
CA ASP A 209 -13.77 -7.73 -3.63
C ASP A 209 -12.49 -8.37 -4.21
N PRO A 210 -12.57 -9.60 -4.75
CA PRO A 210 -11.41 -10.32 -5.26
C PRO A 210 -10.77 -9.63 -6.48
N ARG A 211 -11.51 -8.74 -7.18
CA ARG A 211 -10.96 -7.94 -8.29
C ARG A 211 -9.83 -7.03 -7.83
N ARG A 212 -9.90 -6.54 -6.57
CA ARG A 212 -8.82 -5.73 -5.97
C ARG A 212 -7.55 -6.55 -5.79
N GLY A 213 -7.67 -7.84 -5.50
CA GLY A 213 -6.55 -8.76 -5.44
C GLY A 213 -5.84 -8.85 -6.79
N VAL A 214 -6.60 -9.12 -7.85
CA VAL A 214 -6.08 -9.19 -9.23
C VAL A 214 -5.39 -7.89 -9.63
N VAL A 215 -6.07 -6.75 -9.50
CA VAL A 215 -5.51 -5.43 -9.85
C VAL A 215 -4.26 -5.12 -9.02
N GLY A 216 -4.30 -5.35 -7.71
CA GLY A 216 -3.16 -5.10 -6.83
C GLY A 216 -1.94 -5.94 -7.18
N TYR A 217 -2.11 -7.23 -7.50
CA TYR A 217 -1.00 -8.07 -7.93
C TYR A 217 -0.44 -7.67 -9.29
N PHE A 218 -1.26 -7.19 -10.23
CA PHE A 218 -0.77 -6.65 -11.50
C PHE A 218 0.03 -5.35 -11.31
N GLU A 219 -0.37 -4.48 -10.38
CA GLU A 219 0.41 -3.30 -10.03
C GLU A 219 1.78 -3.68 -9.43
N LEU A 220 1.82 -4.66 -8.51
CA LEU A 220 3.08 -5.18 -7.99
C LEU A 220 3.93 -5.84 -9.09
N ALA A 221 3.31 -6.55 -10.03
CA ALA A 221 4.01 -7.15 -11.16
C ALA A 221 4.62 -6.07 -12.07
N ARG A 222 3.93 -4.94 -12.25
CA ARG A 222 4.46 -3.78 -12.98
C ARG A 222 5.68 -3.20 -12.27
N ASP A 223 5.64 -3.08 -10.95
CA ASP A 223 6.80 -2.63 -10.16
C ASP A 223 7.99 -3.60 -10.24
N ALA A 224 7.74 -4.90 -10.13
CA ALA A 224 8.80 -5.92 -10.29
C ALA A 224 9.43 -5.87 -11.69
N ARG A 225 8.62 -5.71 -12.74
CA ARG A 225 9.12 -5.57 -14.13
C ARG A 225 9.95 -4.30 -14.32
N ARG A 226 9.57 -3.18 -13.68
CA ARG A 226 10.38 -1.94 -13.70
C ARG A 226 11.73 -2.16 -13.02
N ALA A 227 11.74 -2.79 -11.84
CA ALA A 227 12.98 -3.10 -11.14
C ALA A 227 13.90 -4.01 -11.99
N LEU A 228 13.34 -5.05 -12.62
CA LEU A 228 14.08 -5.92 -13.54
C LEU A 228 14.61 -5.17 -14.76
N ALA A 229 13.86 -4.24 -15.33
CA ALA A 229 14.32 -3.45 -16.46
C ALA A 229 15.53 -2.57 -16.08
N VAL A 230 15.51 -1.95 -14.90
CA VAL A 230 16.64 -1.18 -14.37
C VAL A 230 17.86 -2.07 -14.15
N LEU A 231 17.69 -3.22 -13.50
CA LEU A 231 18.78 -4.16 -13.24
C LEU A 231 19.38 -4.72 -14.53
N ARG A 232 18.55 -5.08 -15.51
CA ARG A 232 19.03 -5.55 -16.83
C ARG A 232 19.82 -4.48 -17.56
N LYS A 233 19.39 -3.22 -17.47
CA LYS A 233 20.14 -2.10 -18.04
C LYS A 233 21.49 -1.93 -17.33
N ALA A 234 21.52 -1.99 -16.00
CA ALA A 234 22.76 -1.88 -15.23
C ALA A 234 23.76 -3.00 -15.59
N VAL A 235 23.30 -4.25 -15.70
CA VAL A 235 24.13 -5.41 -16.10
C VAL A 235 24.62 -5.27 -17.55
N ALA A 236 23.85 -4.62 -18.44
CA ALA A 236 24.26 -4.39 -19.82
C ALA A 236 25.31 -3.26 -19.95
N GLU A 237 25.21 -2.22 -19.12
CA GLU A 237 26.16 -1.11 -19.07
C GLU A 237 27.47 -1.51 -18.38
N ASP A 238 27.39 -2.39 -17.38
CA ASP A 238 28.53 -2.93 -16.65
C ASP A 238 28.47 -4.47 -16.63
N PRO A 239 29.10 -5.16 -17.61
CA PRO A 239 29.09 -6.61 -17.69
C PRO A 239 29.91 -7.30 -16.59
N GLU A 240 30.74 -6.57 -15.84
CA GLU A 240 31.39 -7.05 -14.61
C GLU A 240 30.52 -6.78 -13.37
N SER A 241 29.23 -6.42 -13.54
CA SER A 241 28.30 -6.21 -12.44
C SER A 241 28.42 -7.34 -11.41
N GLY A 242 28.72 -6.99 -10.17
CA GLY A 242 29.02 -7.97 -9.14
C GLY A 242 27.85 -8.91 -8.82
N ASP A 243 28.17 -10.05 -8.20
CA ASP A 243 27.22 -11.12 -7.83
C ASP A 243 25.93 -10.59 -7.15
N ALA A 244 26.03 -9.51 -6.38
CA ALA A 244 24.89 -8.88 -5.71
C ALA A 244 23.79 -8.42 -6.69
N THR A 245 24.14 -7.83 -7.83
CA THR A 245 23.17 -7.37 -8.85
C THR A 245 22.46 -8.55 -9.50
N LEU A 246 23.18 -9.66 -9.72
CA LEU A 246 22.62 -10.89 -10.26
C LEU A 246 21.66 -11.56 -9.27
N VAL A 247 22.03 -11.61 -7.98
CA VAL A 247 21.16 -12.10 -6.90
C VAL A 247 19.89 -11.25 -6.79
N GLU A 248 20.02 -9.92 -6.86
CA GLU A 248 18.85 -9.04 -6.82
C GLU A 248 17.93 -9.26 -8.03
N ARG A 249 18.52 -9.40 -9.23
CA ARG A 249 17.76 -9.73 -10.44
C ARG A 249 17.01 -11.04 -10.27
N GLN A 250 17.67 -12.10 -9.79
CA GLN A 250 17.04 -13.40 -9.57
C GLN A 250 15.88 -13.28 -8.57
N MET A 251 16.08 -12.57 -7.45
CA MET A 251 15.02 -12.31 -6.47
C MET A 251 13.79 -11.65 -7.12
N TRP A 252 13.98 -10.68 -8.00
CA TRP A 252 12.87 -10.02 -8.70
C TRP A 252 12.18 -10.92 -9.73
N GLU A 253 12.91 -11.82 -10.39
CA GLU A 253 12.34 -12.84 -11.28
C GLU A 253 11.47 -13.84 -10.49
N GLU A 254 11.96 -14.31 -9.34
CA GLU A 254 11.20 -15.19 -8.43
C GLU A 254 9.92 -14.52 -7.91
N ARG A 255 10.01 -13.24 -7.52
CA ARG A 255 8.83 -12.44 -7.11
C ARG A 255 7.79 -12.34 -8.22
N LEU A 256 8.21 -12.23 -9.48
CA LEU A 256 7.29 -12.14 -10.61
C LEU A 256 6.56 -13.48 -10.84
N VAL A 257 7.25 -14.60 -10.66
CA VAL A 257 6.66 -15.94 -10.72
C VAL A 257 5.65 -16.13 -9.59
N ASP A 258 6.01 -15.78 -8.35
CA ASP A 258 5.11 -15.85 -7.19
C ASP A 258 3.84 -15.02 -7.40
N LEU A 259 3.97 -13.80 -7.96
CA LEU A 259 2.82 -12.97 -8.32
C LEU A 259 1.91 -13.62 -9.37
N GLY A 260 2.46 -14.33 -10.37
CA GLY A 260 1.66 -15.06 -11.35
C GLY A 260 0.77 -16.13 -10.70
N VAL A 261 1.33 -16.88 -9.74
CA VAL A 261 0.56 -17.87 -8.96
C VAL A 261 -0.53 -17.18 -8.13
N ARG A 262 -0.23 -16.04 -7.51
CA ARG A 262 -1.22 -15.28 -6.71
C ARG A 262 -2.33 -14.66 -7.55
N VAL A 263 -2.03 -14.17 -8.76
CA VAL A 263 -3.04 -13.70 -9.72
C VAL A 263 -3.97 -14.85 -10.11
N ALA A 264 -3.42 -16.02 -10.43
CA ALA A 264 -4.25 -17.20 -10.71
C ALA A 264 -5.14 -17.57 -9.51
N GLY A 265 -4.61 -17.53 -8.29
CA GLY A 265 -5.40 -17.74 -7.07
C GLY A 265 -6.54 -16.71 -6.91
N ALA A 266 -6.30 -15.44 -7.22
CA ALA A 266 -7.32 -14.40 -7.19
C ALA A 266 -8.38 -14.57 -8.30
N LEU A 267 -8.01 -15.08 -9.48
CA LEU A 267 -8.95 -15.42 -10.56
C LEU A 267 -9.86 -16.59 -10.18
N VAL A 268 -9.33 -17.60 -9.48
CA VAL A 268 -10.13 -18.69 -8.92
C VAL A 268 -11.17 -18.17 -7.93
N GLU A 269 -10.82 -17.18 -7.10
CA GLU A 269 -11.76 -16.52 -6.18
C GLU A 269 -12.82 -15.67 -6.89
N MET A 270 -12.55 -15.25 -8.11
CA MET A 270 -13.53 -14.60 -8.99
C MET A 270 -14.40 -15.61 -9.76
N GLU A 271 -14.24 -16.91 -9.52
CA GLU A 271 -14.86 -18.02 -10.28
C GLU A 271 -14.44 -18.05 -11.76
N ASP A 272 -13.38 -17.34 -12.15
CA ASP A 272 -12.80 -17.34 -13.49
C ASP A 272 -11.70 -18.41 -13.62
N LEU A 273 -12.13 -19.68 -13.61
CA LEU A 273 -11.22 -20.83 -13.67
C LEU A 273 -10.51 -20.93 -15.03
N GLU A 274 -11.17 -20.54 -16.11
CA GLU A 274 -10.60 -20.55 -17.45
C GLU A 274 -9.50 -19.48 -17.57
N GLY A 275 -9.77 -18.26 -17.10
CA GLY A 275 -8.79 -17.18 -17.03
C GLY A 275 -7.58 -17.57 -16.18
N ALA A 276 -7.79 -18.21 -15.02
CA ALA A 276 -6.71 -18.72 -14.18
C ALA A 276 -5.84 -19.77 -14.91
N ALA A 277 -6.47 -20.74 -15.58
CA ALA A 277 -5.78 -21.78 -16.33
C ALA A 277 -5.01 -21.22 -17.53
N MET A 278 -5.56 -20.22 -18.22
CA MET A 278 -4.87 -19.54 -19.33
C MET A 278 -3.70 -18.70 -18.83
N HIS A 279 -3.85 -18.01 -17.69
CA HIS A 279 -2.78 -17.21 -17.09
C HIS A 279 -1.56 -18.05 -16.65
N LEU A 280 -1.78 -19.27 -16.13
CA LEU A 280 -0.68 -20.14 -15.71
C LEU A 280 0.04 -20.84 -16.86
N LYS A 281 -0.53 -20.82 -18.08
CA LYS A 281 0.12 -21.39 -19.28
C LYS A 281 1.16 -20.44 -19.90
N THR A 282 1.10 -19.15 -19.58
CA THR A 282 2.01 -18.10 -20.08
C THR A 282 3.20 -17.91 -19.16
#